data_AF-A0A6L6CS72-F1
#
_entry.id   AF-A0A6L6CS72-F1
#
_cell.length_a   1.000
_cell.length_b   1.000
_cell.length_c   1.000
_cell.angle_alpha   90.00
_cell.angle_beta   90.00
_cell.angle_gamma   90.00
#
_symmetry.space_group_name_H-M   'P 1'
#
loop_
_entity.id
_entity.type
_entity.pdbx_description
1 polymer ?
#
loop_
_entity_poly.entity_id
_entity_poly.type
_entity_poly.pdbx_seq_one_letter_code
_entity_poly.pdbx_strand_id
1 'polypeptide(L)'
;FNIKGGVEAGQKFVAGLKLHSHVANIGDVRSLVIHPASTTHSQLTPEEQKSTGVFPGLVRLSVGLETIDDILADLEEGFKAAK
;
A
#
# COMPACT_ATOMS: atom_id res chain seq x y z
N PHE A 1 -3.32 3.36 -5.62
CA PHE A 1 -2.48 4.10 -6.59
C PHE A 1 -1.30 3.21 -7.00
N ASN A 2 -0.55 3.57 -8.06
CA ASN A 2 0.63 2.81 -8.47
C ASN A 2 1.90 3.63 -8.23
N ILE A 3 2.76 3.17 -7.31
CA ILE A 3 4.01 3.85 -6.97
C ILE A 3 5.11 3.51 -7.99
N LYS A 4 5.95 4.50 -8.33
CA LYS A 4 7.14 4.26 -9.15
C LYS A 4 8.19 3.50 -8.33
N GLY A 5 8.95 2.62 -8.98
CA GLY A 5 9.93 1.76 -8.30
C GLY A 5 9.44 0.33 -8.04
N GLY A 6 8.21 0.00 -8.43
CA GLY A 6 7.72 -1.39 -8.44
C GLY A 6 7.60 -2.00 -7.05
N VAL A 7 7.88 -3.30 -6.94
CA VAL A 7 7.64 -4.10 -5.72
C VAL A 7 8.42 -3.54 -4.54
N GLU A 8 9.69 -3.21 -4.75
CA GLU A 8 10.57 -2.72 -3.68
C GLU A 8 10.05 -1.40 -3.10
N ALA A 9 9.70 -0.43 -3.96
CA ALA A 9 9.14 0.84 -3.52
C ALA A 9 7.78 0.65 -2.82
N GLY A 10 6.94 -0.26 -3.32
CA GLY A 10 5.67 -0.61 -2.68
C GLY A 10 5.84 -1.20 -1.28
N GLN A 11 6.78 -2.13 -1.11
CA GLN A 11 7.09 -2.72 0.21
C GLN A 11 7.65 -1.67 1.17
N LYS A 12 8.61 -0.85 0.72
CA LYS A 12 9.19 0.23 1.54
C LYS A 12 8.15 1.28 1.94
N PHE A 13 7.27 1.65 1.01
CA PHE A 13 6.17 2.57 1.28
C PHE A 13 5.31 2.05 2.42
N VAL A 14 4.81 0.81 2.31
CA VAL A 14 3.94 0.20 3.34
C VAL A 14 4.67 0.07 4.68
N ALA A 15 5.95 -0.31 4.67
CA ALA A 15 6.74 -0.44 5.89
C ALA A 15 7.07 0.91 6.57
N GLY A 16 7.04 2.02 5.82
CA GLY A 16 7.30 3.37 6.33
C GLY A 16 6.09 4.04 6.99
N LEU A 17 4.89 3.50 6.80
CA LEU A 17 3.66 4.03 7.39
C LEU A 17 3.61 3.68 8.88
N LYS A 18 3.13 4.63 9.68
CA LYS A 18 2.99 4.56 11.14
C LYS A 18 1.53 4.58 11.57
N LEU A 19 0.65 5.19 10.78
CA LEU A 19 -0.79 5.29 11.04
C LEU A 19 -1.57 4.20 10.29
N HIS A 20 -1.35 4.04 8.98
CA HIS A 20 -2.05 3.00 8.23
C HIS A 20 -1.63 1.60 8.67
N SER A 21 -2.60 0.78 9.09
CA SER A 21 -2.36 -0.60 9.49
C SER A 21 -2.27 -1.55 8.28
N HIS A 22 -1.28 -2.43 8.26
CA HIS A 22 -1.08 -3.38 7.16
C HIS A 22 -2.02 -4.59 7.26
N VAL A 23 -3.27 -4.43 6.82
CA VAL A 23 -4.31 -5.48 6.90
C VAL A 23 -5.19 -5.49 5.64
N ALA A 24 -5.62 -6.67 5.21
CA ALA A 24 -6.30 -6.85 3.93
C ALA A 24 -7.82 -6.53 3.92
N ASN A 25 -8.45 -6.27 5.07
CA ASN A 25 -9.86 -5.84 5.12
C ASN A 25 -10.05 -4.41 4.58
N ILE A 26 -11.31 -3.98 4.44
CA ILE A 26 -11.73 -2.67 3.91
C ILE A 26 -12.91 -2.16 4.75
N GLY A 27 -13.05 -0.83 4.88
CA GLY A 27 -14.22 -0.20 5.50
C GLY A 27 -14.19 -0.18 7.03
N ASP A 28 -13.01 -0.34 7.63
CA ASP A 28 -12.78 -0.11 9.06
C ASP A 28 -12.76 1.40 9.34
N VAL A 29 -13.00 1.80 10.60
CA VAL A 29 -12.82 3.18 11.05
C VAL A 29 -11.35 3.61 11.04
N ARG A 30 -10.43 2.64 11.09
CA ARG A 30 -8.98 2.85 10.97
C ARG A 30 -8.54 2.82 9.52
N SER A 31 -7.54 3.63 9.21
CA SER A 31 -6.85 3.61 7.93
C SER A 31 -6.03 2.33 7.74
N LEU A 32 -6.18 1.69 6.57
CA LEU A 32 -5.55 0.41 6.23
C LEU A 32 -4.79 0.51 4.92
N VAL A 33 -3.74 -0.29 4.78
CA VAL A 33 -2.90 -0.35 3.58
C VAL A 33 -2.55 -1.79 3.25
N ILE A 34 -2.46 -2.12 1.95
CA ILE A 34 -1.77 -3.32 1.47
C ILE A 34 -1.00 -3.02 0.18
N HIS A 35 0.04 -3.81 -0.06
CA HIS A 35 0.72 -3.92 -1.35
C HIS A 35 0.43 -5.31 -1.96
N PRO A 36 -0.59 -5.46 -2.85
CA PRO A 36 -1.10 -6.77 -3.25
C PRO A 36 -0.04 -7.69 -3.88
N ALA A 37 0.86 -7.13 -4.71
CA ALA A 37 1.90 -7.88 -5.39
C ALA A 37 2.87 -8.60 -4.43
N SER A 38 3.11 -8.06 -3.23
CA SER A 38 3.95 -8.70 -2.21
C SER A 38 3.18 -9.30 -1.04
N THR A 39 1.84 -9.36 -1.12
CA THR A 39 1.00 -9.86 -0.02
C THR A 39 -0.05 -10.83 -0.54
N THR A 40 -1.27 -10.36 -0.75
CA THR A 40 -2.45 -11.17 -1.10
C THR A 40 -2.28 -11.94 -2.41
N HIS A 41 -1.46 -11.44 -3.35
CA HIS A 41 -1.22 -12.05 -4.65
C HIS A 41 0.23 -12.55 -4.79
N SER A 42 0.98 -12.66 -3.69
CA SER A 42 2.40 -13.04 -3.70
C SER A 42 2.68 -14.45 -4.23
N GLN A 43 1.66 -15.31 -4.29
CA GLN A 43 1.75 -16.68 -4.83
C GLN A 43 1.59 -16.74 -6.36
N LEU A 44 1.13 -15.66 -7.00
CA LEU A 44 0.97 -15.58 -8.44
C LEU A 44 2.27 -15.14 -9.11
N THR A 45 2.49 -15.61 -10.34
CA THR A 45 3.57 -15.09 -11.20
C THR A 45 3.34 -13.62 -11.56
N PRO A 46 4.38 -12.84 -11.92
CA PRO A 46 4.22 -11.44 -12.33
C PRO A 46 3.22 -11.24 -13.48
N GLU A 47 3.16 -12.19 -14.42
CA GLU A 47 2.22 -12.19 -15.54
C GLU A 47 0.77 -12.40 -15.08
N GLU A 48 0.54 -13.33 -14.14
CA GLU A 48 -0.78 -13.59 -13.54
C GLU A 48 -1.23 -12.44 -12.63
N GLN A 49 -0.32 -11.83 -11.86
CA GLN A 49 -0.63 -10.62 -11.12
C GLN A 49 -1.11 -9.52 -12.07
N LYS A 50 -0.38 -9.30 -13.17
CA LYS A 50 -0.73 -8.28 -14.16
C LYS A 50 -2.07 -8.56 -14.84
N SER A 51 -2.39 -9.83 -15.14
CA SER A 51 -3.68 -10.20 -15.75
C SER A 51 -4.89 -9.93 -14.84
N THR A 52 -4.68 -9.90 -13.52
CA THR A 52 -5.70 -9.54 -12.52
C THR A 52 -5.73 -8.04 -12.19
N GLY A 53 -4.94 -7.22 -12.88
CA GLY A 53 -4.83 -5.77 -12.63
C GLY A 53 -3.93 -5.42 -11.44
N VAL A 54 -3.20 -6.39 -10.88
CA VAL A 54 -2.18 -6.17 -9.85
C VAL A 54 -0.85 -5.83 -10.51
N PHE A 55 -0.50 -4.55 -10.48
CA PHE A 55 0.79 -4.06 -10.95
C PHE A 55 1.85 -4.13 -9.85
N PRO A 56 3.15 -4.24 -10.21
CA PRO A 56 4.23 -4.35 -9.23
C PRO A 56 4.32 -3.26 -8.17
N GLY A 57 3.83 -2.04 -8.44
CA GLY A 57 3.81 -0.93 -7.47
C GLY A 57 2.42 -0.59 -6.96
N LEU A 58 1.43 -1.47 -7.15
CA LEU A 58 0.05 -1.20 -6.76
C LEU A 58 -0.03 -1.15 -5.22
N VAL A 59 -0.40 0.01 -4.69
CA VAL A 59 -0.74 0.20 -3.28
C VAL A 59 -2.23 0.47 -3.17
N ARG A 60 -2.90 -0.26 -2.27
CA ARG A 60 -4.31 -0.04 -1.94
C ARG A 60 -4.41 0.57 -0.56
N LEU A 61 -5.10 1.71 -0.48
CA LEU A 61 -5.47 2.37 0.78
C LEU A 61 -6.96 2.18 1.03
N SER A 62 -7.32 1.87 2.27
CA SER A 62 -8.67 2.07 2.80
C SER A 62 -8.56 3.21 3.80
N VAL A 63 -9.09 4.38 3.45
CA VAL A 63 -8.97 5.58 4.29
C VAL A 63 -10.01 5.51 5.40
N GLY A 64 -9.56 5.62 6.65
CA GLY A 64 -10.39 5.62 7.85
C GLY A 64 -10.97 7.00 8.15
N LEU A 65 -11.22 7.24 9.45
CA LEU A 65 -11.85 8.46 9.96
C LEU A 65 -10.87 9.36 10.74
N GLU A 66 -9.57 9.13 10.61
CA GLU A 66 -8.53 10.00 11.19
C GLU A 66 -8.56 11.40 10.56
N THR A 67 -7.85 12.35 11.17
CA THR A 67 -7.77 13.70 10.61
C THR A 67 -7.02 13.67 9.28
N ILE A 68 -7.40 14.55 8.36
CA ILE A 68 -6.74 14.63 7.05
C ILE A 68 -5.25 14.96 7.18
N ASP A 69 -4.87 15.77 8.17
CA ASP A 69 -3.48 16.16 8.40
C ASP A 69 -2.62 14.96 8.84
N ASP A 70 -3.16 14.10 9.73
CA ASP A 70 -2.47 12.89 10.16
C ASP A 70 -2.30 11.89 9.01
N ILE A 71 -3.34 11.74 8.17
CA ILE A 71 -3.29 10.87 6.99
C ILE A 71 -2.23 11.36 6.00
N LEU A 72 -2.19 12.66 5.71
CA LEU A 72 -1.21 13.23 4.79
C LEU A 72 0.22 13.09 5.34
N ALA A 73 0.42 13.38 6.62
CA ALA A 73 1.71 13.23 7.28
C ALA A 73 2.21 11.77 7.24
N ASP A 74 1.32 10.79 7.44
CA ASP A 74 1.66 9.38 7.34
C ASP A 74 2.08 8.99 5.92
N LEU A 75 1.32 9.42 4.90
CA LEU A 75 1.65 9.17 3.51
C LEU A 75 2.98 9.80 3.10
N GLU A 76 3.31 10.99 3.60
CA GLU A 76 4.62 11.61 3.39
C GLU A 76 5.77 10.74 3.92
N GLU A 77 5.62 10.18 5.12
CA GLU A 77 6.62 9.27 5.71
C GLU A 77 6.79 8.00 4.84
N GLY A 78 5.68 7.41 4.38
CA GLY A 78 5.69 6.30 3.45
C GLY A 78 6.43 6.63 2.14
N PHE A 79 6.17 7.81 1.55
CA PHE A 79 6.87 8.24 0.34
C PHE A 79 8.35 8.55 0.56
N LYS A 80 8.75 9.04 1.74
CA LYS A 80 10.17 9.23 2.09
C LYS A 80 10.88 7.89 2.20
N ALA A 81 10.25 6.87 2.80
CA ALA A 81 10.82 5.54 2.94
C ALA A 81 10.98 4.79 1.59
N ALA A 82 10.13 5.11 0.62
CA ALA A 82 10.14 4.49 -0.71
C ALA A 82 11.15 5.08 -1.71
N LYS A 83 11.82 6.19 -1.36
CA LYS A 83 12.92 6.77 -2.14
C LYS A 83 14.22 6.00 -1.92
#